data_AF-A0A7K3A8J4-F1
#
_entry.id   AF-A0A7K3A8J4-F1
#
_cell.length_a   1.000
_cell.length_b   1.000
_cell.length_c   1.000
_cell.angle_alpha   90.00
_cell.angle_beta   90.00
_cell.angle_gamma   90.00
#
_symmetry.space_group_name_H-M   'P 1'
#
loop_
_entity.id
_entity.type
_entity.pdbx_description
1 polymer ?
#
loop_
_entity_poly.entity_id
_entity_poly.type
_entity_poly.pdbx_seq_one_letter_code
_entity_poly.pdbx_strand_id
1 'polypeptide(L)'
;MQLGLIGLGKMGGNMRERIRRAGHDVIGYDRNAEVSDVASLQELVEKLEGPRVVWVMVPAGAATQSTVDELKELLSEGDVVVDGGNSRWTDDEKHAAELGVKGIG
;
A
#
# COMPACT_ATOMS: atom_id res chain seq x y z
N MET A 1 -10.33 -7.54 -9.62
CA MET A 1 -9.80 -6.20 -9.32
C MET A 1 -8.28 -6.27 -9.24
N GLN A 2 -7.62 -5.13 -9.35
CA GLN A 2 -6.18 -4.99 -9.16
C GLN A 2 -5.90 -4.29 -7.82
N LEU A 3 -4.82 -4.68 -7.15
CA LEU A 3 -4.44 -4.18 -5.83
C LEU A 3 -2.91 -4.10 -5.71
N GLY A 4 -2.39 -3.01 -5.17
CA GLY A 4 -1.02 -2.95 -4.66
C GLY A 4 -0.96 -3.43 -3.22
N LEU A 5 0.00 -4.28 -2.86
CA LEU A 5 0.19 -4.71 -1.46
C LEU A 5 1.63 -4.42 -1.01
N ILE A 6 1.79 -3.58 0.00
CA ILE A 6 3.08 -3.13 0.52
C ILE A 6 3.37 -3.82 1.85
N GLY A 7 4.55 -4.41 1.99
CA GLY A 7 4.94 -5.17 3.17
C GLY A 7 4.58 -6.64 3.01
N LEU A 8 5.54 -7.43 2.52
CA LEU A 8 5.40 -8.85 2.20
C LEU A 8 6.11 -9.74 3.22
N GLY A 9 6.12 -9.32 4.48
CA GLY A 9 6.42 -10.20 5.61
C GLY A 9 5.42 -11.36 5.72
N LYS A 10 5.49 -12.15 6.79
CA LYS A 10 4.65 -13.35 6.96
C LYS A 10 3.15 -13.09 6.76
N MET A 11 2.63 -11.96 7.23
CA MET A 11 1.20 -11.64 7.07
C MET A 11 0.88 -11.17 5.65
N GLY A 12 1.56 -10.14 5.16
CA GLY A 12 1.26 -9.55 3.86
C GLY A 12 1.56 -10.48 2.68
N GLY A 13 2.63 -11.28 2.74
CA GLY A 13 2.91 -12.30 1.74
C GLY A 13 1.79 -13.35 1.66
N ASN A 14 1.31 -13.85 2.81
CA ASN A 14 0.18 -14.78 2.85
C ASN A 14 -1.13 -14.12 2.35
N MET A 15 -1.34 -12.84 2.64
CA MET A 15 -2.50 -12.09 2.17
C MET A 15 -2.48 -11.94 0.65
N ARG A 16 -1.34 -11.54 0.07
CA ARG A 16 -1.13 -11.47 -1.38
C ARG A 16 -1.51 -12.79 -2.06
N GLU A 17 -0.98 -13.91 -1.58
CA GLU A 17 -1.28 -15.22 -2.15
C GLU A 17 -2.74 -15.65 -1.94
N ARG A 18 -3.36 -15.28 -0.80
CA ARG A 18 -4.79 -15.54 -0.57
C ARG A 18 -5.67 -14.76 -1.56
N ILE A 19 -5.38 -13.48 -1.78
CA ILE A 19 -6.16 -12.62 -2.68
C ILE A 19 -5.95 -13.04 -4.13
N ARG A 20 -4.72 -13.37 -4.54
CA ARG A 20 -4.43 -13.95 -5.87
C ARG A 20 -5.21 -15.23 -6.13
N ARG A 21 -5.27 -16.14 -5.15
CA ARG A 21 -6.08 -17.38 -5.24
C ARG A 21 -7.59 -17.12 -5.35
N ALA A 22 -8.07 -15.96 -4.93
CA ALA A 22 -9.46 -15.53 -5.13
C ALA A 22 -9.71 -14.93 -6.53
N GLY A 23 -8.72 -14.92 -7.42
CA GLY A 23 -8.85 -14.45 -8.81
C GLY A 23 -8.67 -12.94 -8.97
N HIS A 24 -7.99 -12.28 -8.03
CA HIS A 24 -7.63 -10.87 -8.13
C HIS A 24 -6.16 -10.70 -8.53
N ASP A 25 -5.86 -9.65 -9.27
CA ASP A 25 -4.49 -9.29 -9.59
C ASP A 25 -3.90 -8.49 -8.43
N VAL A 26 -2.76 -8.94 -7.91
CA VAL A 26 -2.11 -8.29 -6.78
C VAL A 26 -0.64 -8.12 -7.11
N ILE A 27 -0.16 -6.89 -7.05
CA ILE A 27 1.25 -6.55 -7.25
C ILE A 27 1.82 -6.22 -5.88
N GLY A 28 2.85 -6.94 -5.45
CA GLY A 28 3.45 -6.80 -4.14
C GLY A 28 4.76 -6.01 -4.17
N TYR A 29 4.94 -5.13 -3.19
CA TYR A 29 6.21 -4.46 -2.91
C TYR A 29 6.71 -4.74 -1.49
N ASP A 30 8.00 -5.06 -1.35
CA ASP A 30 8.72 -5.09 -0.08
C ASP A 30 10.17 -4.60 -0.25
N ARG A 31 10.79 -4.15 0.85
CA ARG A 31 12.22 -3.80 0.86
C ARG A 31 13.11 -5.03 0.64
N ASN A 32 12.63 -6.23 1.01
CA ASN A 32 13.27 -7.48 0.65
C ASN A 32 12.93 -7.85 -0.80
N ALA A 33 13.90 -7.67 -1.69
CA ALA A 33 13.77 -7.97 -3.11
C ALA A 33 13.45 -9.45 -3.41
N GLU A 34 13.76 -10.39 -2.50
CA GLU A 34 13.46 -11.82 -2.72
C GLU A 34 11.97 -12.14 -2.75
N VAL A 35 11.14 -11.33 -2.06
CA VAL A 35 9.68 -11.56 -1.97
C VAL A 35 8.87 -10.58 -2.81
N SER A 36 9.49 -9.48 -3.23
CA SER A 36 8.86 -8.37 -3.96
C SER A 36 8.60 -8.72 -5.43
N ASP A 37 7.46 -8.26 -5.98
CA ASP A 37 7.14 -8.40 -7.41
C ASP A 37 7.68 -7.20 -8.23
N VAL A 38 7.96 -6.08 -7.58
CA VAL A 38 8.48 -4.83 -8.15
C VAL A 38 9.65 -4.29 -7.32
N ALA A 39 10.50 -3.44 -7.91
CA ALA A 39 11.70 -2.92 -7.26
C ALA A 39 11.45 -1.70 -6.37
N SER A 40 10.33 -0.99 -6.55
CA SER A 40 10.03 0.25 -5.82
C SER A 40 8.52 0.52 -5.67
N LEU A 41 8.16 1.46 -4.78
CA LEU A 41 6.78 1.97 -4.68
C LEU A 41 6.35 2.71 -5.95
N GLN A 42 7.27 3.41 -6.62
CA GLN A 42 6.98 4.03 -7.91
C GLN A 42 6.60 2.98 -8.95
N GLU A 43 7.38 1.91 -9.10
CA GLU A 43 7.07 0.84 -10.05
C GLU A 43 5.76 0.13 -9.69
N LEU A 44 5.45 -0.01 -8.39
CA LEU A 44 4.15 -0.51 -7.94
C LEU A 44 3.02 0.36 -8.49
N VAL A 45 3.06 1.68 -8.24
CA VAL A 45 2.01 2.62 -8.63
C VAL A 45 1.86 2.72 -10.16
N GLU A 46 2.97 2.68 -10.90
CA GLU A 46 2.98 2.70 -12.37
C GLU A 46 2.33 1.47 -12.99
N LYS A 47 2.41 0.29 -12.33
CA LYS A 47 1.76 -0.93 -12.81
C LYS A 47 0.28 -1.06 -12.43
N LEU A 48 -0.22 -0.21 -11.53
CA LEU A 48 -1.61 -0.22 -11.12
C LEU A 48 -2.49 0.64 -12.05
N GLU A 49 -3.63 0.07 -12.44
CA GLU A 49 -4.70 0.74 -13.17
C GLU A 49 -5.55 1.59 -12.20
N GLY A 50 -5.86 2.82 -12.62
CA GLY A 50 -6.63 3.77 -11.81
C GLY A 50 -8.15 3.56 -11.88
N PRO A 51 -8.92 3.89 -10.82
CA PRO A 51 -8.46 4.38 -9.51
C PRO A 51 -7.75 3.27 -8.72
N ARG A 52 -6.55 3.59 -8.20
CA ARG A 52 -5.63 2.62 -7.61
C ARG A 52 -6.01 2.36 -6.17
N VAL A 53 -5.85 1.11 -5.74
CA VAL A 53 -5.98 0.73 -4.33
C VAL A 53 -4.63 0.17 -3.86
N VAL A 54 -4.09 0.74 -2.80
CA VAL A 54 -2.81 0.33 -2.21
C VAL A 54 -3.02 -0.06 -0.75
N TRP A 55 -2.75 -1.33 -0.43
CA TRP A 55 -2.86 -1.88 0.91
C TRP A 55 -1.49 -1.94 1.59
N VAL A 56 -1.31 -1.13 2.63
CA VAL A 56 -0.09 -1.05 3.44
C VAL A 56 -0.18 -2.03 4.61
N MET A 57 0.81 -2.92 4.74
CA MET A 57 0.93 -3.94 5.79
C MET A 57 2.34 -3.94 6.40
N VAL A 58 2.85 -2.75 6.73
CA VAL A 58 4.18 -2.56 7.34
C VAL A 58 4.06 -2.30 8.85
N PRO A 59 5.17 -2.31 9.62
CA PRO A 59 5.11 -1.98 11.04
C PRO A 59 4.56 -0.58 11.31
N ALA A 60 3.74 -0.46 12.35
CA ALA A 60 3.19 0.81 12.81
C ALA A 60 4.28 1.83 13.18
N GLY A 61 3.94 3.11 13.09
CA GLY A 61 4.85 4.22 13.40
C GLY A 61 5.66 4.65 12.18
N ALA A 62 6.98 4.82 12.35
CA ALA A 62 7.84 5.45 11.35
C ALA A 62 7.84 4.76 9.98
N ALA A 63 7.72 3.43 9.94
CA ALA A 63 7.67 2.70 8.67
C ALA A 63 6.39 3.01 7.90
N THR A 64 5.24 2.98 8.58
CA THR A 64 3.94 3.34 7.98
C THR A 64 3.93 4.80 7.54
N GLN A 65 4.38 5.74 8.38
CA GLN A 65 4.44 7.16 8.02
C GLN A 65 5.31 7.39 6.77
N SER A 66 6.50 6.80 6.72
CA SER A 66 7.38 6.94 5.55
C SER A 66 6.75 6.39 4.27
N THR A 67 5.98 5.31 4.36
CA THR A 67 5.24 4.76 3.22
C THR A 67 4.10 5.69 2.79
N VAL A 68 3.35 6.26 3.74
CA VAL A 68 2.28 7.22 3.45
C VAL A 68 2.83 8.49 2.80
N ASP A 69 3.95 9.01 3.30
CA ASP A 69 4.61 10.20 2.73
C ASP A 69 5.03 9.97 1.27
N GLU A 70 5.58 8.79 0.95
CA GLU A 70 5.98 8.45 -0.42
C GLU A 70 4.76 8.21 -1.33
N LEU A 71 3.75 7.49 -0.85
CA LEU A 71 2.50 7.26 -1.59
C LEU A 71 1.77 8.56 -1.88
N LYS A 72 1.80 9.53 -0.96
CA LYS A 72 1.24 10.87 -1.19
C LYS A 72 1.87 11.54 -2.40
N GLU A 73 3.15 11.33 -2.69
CA GLU A 73 3.82 11.92 -3.85
C GLU A 73 3.57 11.15 -5.16
N LEU A 74 3.23 9.87 -5.08
CA LEU A 74 3.07 8.99 -6.24
C LEU A 74 1.61 8.82 -6.70
N LEU A 75 0.66 8.84 -5.77
CA LEU A 75 -0.76 8.62 -6.04
C LEU A 75 -1.45 9.88 -6.55
N SER A 76 -2.59 9.67 -7.20
CA SER A 76 -3.43 10.72 -7.79
C SER A 76 -4.79 10.83 -7.09
N GLU A 77 -5.52 11.91 -7.36
CA GLU A 77 -6.88 12.10 -6.87
C GLU A 77 -7.77 10.88 -7.20
N GLY A 78 -8.52 10.40 -6.21
CA GLY A 78 -9.39 9.24 -6.33
C GLY A 78 -8.71 7.89 -6.07
N ASP A 79 -7.39 7.83 -5.94
CA ASP A 79 -6.69 6.64 -5.44
C ASP A 79 -6.95 6.46 -3.93
N VAL A 80 -6.78 5.23 -3.44
CA VAL A 80 -7.10 4.84 -2.05
C VAL A 80 -5.91 4.15 -1.38
N VAL A 81 -5.61 4.55 -0.15
CA VAL A 81 -4.65 3.89 0.72
C VAL A 81 -5.37 3.17 1.86
N VAL A 82 -5.11 1.87 2.02
CA VAL A 82 -5.63 1.06 3.12
C VAL A 82 -4.50 0.71 4.08
N ASP A 83 -4.49 1.25 5.29
CA ASP A 83 -3.62 0.77 6.36
C ASP A 83 -4.22 -0.51 6.97
N GLY A 84 -3.57 -1.66 6.76
CA GLY A 84 -3.88 -2.91 7.44
C GLY A 84 -2.77 -3.39 8.37
N GLY A 85 -1.88 -2.48 8.77
CA GLY A 85 -0.99 -2.67 9.91
C GLY A 85 -1.74 -2.60 11.24
N ASN A 86 -0.97 -2.61 12.32
CA ASN A 86 -1.49 -2.42 13.68
C ASN A 86 -1.21 -0.98 14.16
N SER A 87 -1.46 0.01 13.30
CA SER A 87 -1.34 1.43 13.61
C SER A 87 -2.33 1.83 14.70
N ARG A 88 -2.04 2.91 15.43
CA ARG A 88 -3.02 3.45 16.37
C ARG A 88 -4.07 4.20 15.57
N TRP A 89 -5.34 4.09 15.95
CA TRP A 89 -6.44 4.78 15.26
C TRP A 89 -6.25 6.31 15.10
N THR A 90 -5.49 6.94 15.98
CA THR A 90 -5.15 8.37 15.89
C THR A 90 -4.17 8.69 14.74
N ASP A 91 -3.36 7.71 14.34
CA ASP A 91 -2.47 7.83 13.18
C ASP A 91 -3.30 7.80 11.89
N ASP A 92 -4.39 7.01 11.85
CA ASP A 92 -5.31 6.95 10.69
C ASP A 92 -5.93 8.33 10.39
N GLU A 93 -6.39 9.07 11.42
CA GLU A 93 -6.92 10.43 11.26
C GLU A 93 -5.88 11.39 10.67
N LYS A 94 -4.63 11.25 11.11
CA LYS A 94 -3.51 12.04 10.62
C LYS A 94 -3.20 11.71 9.17
N HIS A 95 -3.08 10.42 8.81
CA HIS A 95 -2.79 9.97 7.44
C HIS A 95 -3.91 10.34 6.48
N ALA A 96 -5.17 10.19 6.90
CA ALA A 96 -6.33 10.60 6.12
C ALA A 96 -6.33 12.11 5.85
N ALA A 97 -5.99 12.94 6.84
CA ALA A 97 -5.86 14.37 6.64
C ALA A 97 -4.68 14.71 5.68
N GLU A 98 -3.55 14.02 5.81
CA GLU A 98 -2.37 14.24 4.97
C GLU A 98 -2.60 13.87 3.49
N LEU A 99 -3.26 12.74 3.24
CA LEU A 99 -3.61 12.23 1.91
C LEU A 99 -4.78 12.99 1.29
N GLY A 100 -5.77 13.36 2.10
CA GLY A 100 -6.96 14.10 1.68
C GLY A 100 -6.65 15.47 1.06
N VAL A 101 -5.50 16.09 1.41
CA VAL A 101 -5.03 17.33 0.74
C VAL A 101 -4.83 17.14 -0.77
N LYS A 102 -4.54 15.92 -1.24
CA LYS A 102 -4.40 15.57 -2.66
C LYS A 102 -5.63 14.85 -3.24
N GLY A 103 -6.72 14.75 -2.47
CA GLY A 103 -7.91 14.01 -2.88
C GLY A 103 -7.70 12.49 -2.93
N ILE A 104 -6.71 11.98 -2.20
CA ILE A 104 -6.49 10.55 -1.99
C ILE A 104 -7.33 10.11 -0.79
N GLY A 105 -8.04 9.00 -0.95
CA GLY A 105 -8.95 8.43 0.05
C GLY A 105 -8.29 7.46 1.03
#